data_AF-A0A9C6SX55-F1
#
_entry.id   AF-A0A9C6SX55-F1
#
_cell.length_a   1.000
_cell.length_b   1.000
_cell.length_c   1.000
_cell.angle_alpha   90.00
_cell.angle_beta   90.00
_cell.angle_gamma   90.00
#
_symmetry.space_group_name_H-M   'P 1'
#
loop_
_entity.id
_entity.type
_entity.pdbx_description
1 polymer ?
#
loop_
_entity_poly.entity_id
_entity_poly.type
_entity_poly.pdbx_seq_one_letter_code
_entity_poly.pdbx_strand_id
1 'polypeptide(L)'
;MYIYMYIEFIMSDDDRDIDIESDESDESDSRQKHLNNSQYYSQAEKRAHHNALERKRRDHIKDSFSRLRDCVPTLQGEKVASRTQILKKAVEYIQFMRRKNSSHDQDINDLIRQNDLLESQIVHLATFLHFCC
;
A
#
# COMPACT_ATOMS: atom_id res chain seq x y z
N MET A 1 16.07 19.01 -23.76
CA MET A 1 14.62 18.74 -23.60
C MET A 1 14.16 17.52 -24.40
N TYR A 2 14.51 17.37 -25.69
CA TYR A 2 14.17 16.16 -26.48
C TYR A 2 14.70 14.84 -25.88
N ILE A 3 15.89 14.84 -25.27
CA ILE A 3 16.48 13.66 -24.59
C ILE A 3 15.71 13.27 -23.32
N TYR A 4 15.21 14.26 -22.55
CA TYR A 4 14.42 14.01 -21.35
C TYR A 4 13.03 13.46 -21.69
N MET A 5 12.44 13.94 -22.79
CA MET A 5 11.14 13.46 -23.26
C MET A 5 11.22 12.05 -23.85
N TYR A 6 12.34 11.69 -24.48
CA TYR A 6 12.58 10.33 -24.98
C TYR A 6 12.76 9.30 -23.85
N ILE A 7 13.37 9.71 -22.73
CA ILE A 7 13.51 8.88 -21.52
C ILE A 7 12.17 8.69 -20.82
N GLU A 8 11.33 9.73 -20.73
CA GLU A 8 9.95 9.59 -20.20
C GLU A 8 9.07 8.69 -21.10
N PHE A 9 9.20 8.79 -22.43
CA PHE A 9 8.41 8.00 -23.38
C PHE A 9 8.78 6.49 -23.39
N ILE A 10 10.06 6.15 -23.19
CA ILE A 10 10.52 4.73 -23.13
C ILE A 10 10.24 4.09 -21.75
N MET A 11 9.98 4.89 -20.71
CA MET A 11 9.68 4.39 -19.35
C MET A 11 8.18 4.19 -19.08
N SER A 12 7.30 4.43 -20.07
CA SER A 12 5.84 4.41 -19.86
C SER A 12 5.15 3.11 -20.26
N ASP A 13 5.79 2.17 -20.95
CA ASP A 13 5.16 0.90 -21.33
C ASP A 13 6.14 -0.28 -21.13
N ASP A 14 5.62 -1.35 -20.54
CA ASP A 14 6.19 -2.68 -20.27
C ASP A 14 7.01 -2.90 -18.98
N ASP A 15 6.31 -3.51 -18.01
CA ASP A 15 6.81 -4.52 -17.10
C ASP A 15 7.85 -5.43 -17.78
N ARG A 16 9.12 -5.31 -17.40
CA ARG A 16 10.08 -6.40 -17.53
C ARG A 16 10.79 -6.59 -16.20
N ASP A 17 10.41 -7.65 -15.51
CA ASP A 17 11.24 -8.28 -14.50
C ASP A 17 12.63 -8.49 -15.09
N ILE A 18 13.63 -7.77 -14.56
CA ILE A 18 15.03 -8.09 -14.86
C ILE A 18 15.45 -9.07 -13.77
N ASP A 19 15.43 -10.34 -14.16
CA ASP A 19 16.11 -11.41 -13.44
C ASP A 19 17.59 -11.03 -13.33
N ILE A 20 18.05 -10.74 -12.11
CA ILE A 20 19.46 -10.44 -11.85
C ILE A 20 20.16 -11.79 -11.74
N GLU A 21 20.52 -12.38 -12.87
CA GLU A 21 21.63 -13.33 -12.87
C GLU A 21 22.93 -12.53 -12.73
N SER A 22 23.44 -12.48 -11.50
CA SER A 22 24.86 -12.22 -11.27
C SER A 22 25.61 -13.51 -11.55
N ASP A 23 26.22 -13.61 -12.73
CA ASP A 23 27.31 -14.56 -12.93
C ASP A 23 28.59 -13.80 -13.28
N GLU A 24 29.54 -13.85 -12.36
CA GLU A 24 30.90 -13.37 -12.58
C GLU A 24 31.66 -14.45 -13.36
N SER A 25 32.00 -14.18 -14.62
CA SER A 25 33.06 -14.91 -15.30
C SER A 25 33.90 -13.96 -16.15
N ASP A 26 35.13 -13.80 -15.67
CA ASP A 26 36.26 -13.15 -16.30
C ASP A 26 36.80 -14.12 -17.37
N GLU A 27 36.44 -13.96 -18.65
CA GLU A 27 37.04 -14.73 -19.75
C GLU A 27 37.18 -13.89 -21.02
N SER A 28 38.37 -13.96 -21.59
CA SER A 28 38.83 -13.15 -22.72
C SER A 28 38.67 -13.90 -24.05
N ASP A 29 38.44 -13.11 -25.10
CA ASP A 29 38.79 -13.34 -26.51
C ASP A 29 37.65 -13.58 -27.53
N SER A 30 37.41 -12.49 -28.27
CA SER A 30 37.06 -12.37 -29.69
C SER A 30 36.41 -13.56 -30.42
N ARG A 31 35.10 -13.44 -30.72
CA ARG A 31 34.51 -13.47 -32.09
C ARG A 31 32.98 -13.45 -32.06
N GLN A 32 32.40 -12.88 -33.12
CA GLN A 32 30.97 -12.86 -33.50
C GLN A 32 30.06 -11.79 -32.89
N LYS A 33 30.32 -10.55 -33.30
CA LYS A 33 29.45 -9.81 -34.23
C LYS A 33 28.07 -10.44 -34.53
N HIS A 34 27.07 -10.24 -33.68
CA HIS A 34 25.69 -9.89 -34.08
C HIS A 34 24.81 -9.60 -32.85
N LEU A 35 24.03 -8.52 -32.94
CA LEU A 35 22.86 -8.19 -32.10
C LEU A 35 23.17 -7.65 -30.70
N ASN A 36 23.42 -6.35 -30.60
CA ASN A 36 22.43 -5.41 -30.05
C ASN A 36 23.10 -4.07 -29.77
N ASN A 37 22.46 -3.02 -30.26
CA ASN A 37 22.80 -1.60 -30.17
C ASN A 37 22.67 -1.06 -28.72
N SER A 38 23.15 -1.82 -27.73
CA SER A 38 23.06 -1.49 -26.32
C SER A 38 24.12 -0.43 -26.03
N GLN A 39 23.62 0.78 -25.84
CA GLN A 39 24.35 2.01 -25.56
C GLN A 39 25.56 1.77 -24.66
N TYR A 40 26.73 2.14 -25.18
CA TYR A 40 27.96 2.35 -24.41
C TYR A 40 27.76 3.53 -23.45
N TYR A 41 26.97 3.34 -22.40
CA TYR A 41 27.06 4.18 -21.22
C TYR A 41 28.40 3.90 -20.56
N SER A 42 29.20 4.94 -20.41
CA SER A 42 30.39 4.93 -19.58
C SER A 42 30.05 4.41 -18.18
N GLN A 43 31.04 3.84 -17.49
CA GLN A 43 30.87 3.40 -16.11
C GLN A 43 30.39 4.53 -15.18
N ALA A 44 30.63 5.79 -15.55
CA ALA A 44 30.09 6.96 -14.87
C ALA A 44 28.58 7.13 -15.11
N GLU A 45 28.11 6.96 -16.34
CA GLU A 45 26.69 7.06 -16.71
C GLU A 45 25.87 5.92 -16.11
N LYS A 46 26.38 4.68 -16.09
CA LYS A 46 25.70 3.55 -15.42
C LYS A 46 25.50 3.83 -13.92
N ARG A 47 26.53 4.36 -13.24
CA ARG A 47 26.45 4.77 -11.83
C ARG A 47 25.47 5.94 -11.63
N ALA A 48 25.47 6.92 -12.52
CA ALA A 48 24.56 8.05 -12.45
C ALA A 48 23.10 7.62 -12.61
N HIS A 49 22.83 6.72 -13.56
CA HIS A 49 21.51 6.13 -13.80
C HIS A 49 21.02 5.33 -12.58
N HIS A 50 21.86 4.43 -12.05
CA HIS A 50 21.53 3.68 -10.83
C HIS A 50 21.21 4.60 -9.65
N ASN A 51 22.02 5.65 -9.43
CA ASN A 51 21.78 6.64 -8.38
C ASN A 51 20.47 7.42 -8.59
N ALA A 52 20.09 7.68 -9.83
CA ALA A 52 18.83 8.35 -10.15
C ALA A 52 17.62 7.46 -9.85
N LEU A 53 17.66 6.20 -10.28
CA LEU A 53 16.61 5.22 -10.00
C LEU A 53 16.42 5.00 -8.50
N GLU A 54 17.51 4.86 -7.76
CA GLU A 54 17.45 4.67 -6.31
C GLU A 54 16.92 5.91 -5.57
N ARG A 55 17.21 7.13 -6.06
CA ARG A 55 16.56 8.35 -5.53
C ARG A 55 15.05 8.29 -5.75
N LYS A 56 14.59 8.00 -6.97
CA LYS A 56 13.17 7.85 -7.29
C LYS A 56 12.51 6.81 -6.36
N ARG A 57 13.13 5.64 -6.17
CA ARG A 57 12.63 4.62 -5.24
C ARG A 57 12.49 5.13 -3.80
N ARG A 58 13.48 5.88 -3.30
CA ARG A 58 13.42 6.46 -1.94
C ARG A 58 12.34 7.53 -1.79
N ASP A 59 12.10 8.33 -2.82
CA ASP A 59 11.04 9.35 -2.82
C ASP A 59 9.66 8.68 -2.77
N HIS A 60 9.43 7.64 -3.56
CA HIS A 60 8.19 6.85 -3.51
C HIS A 60 7.94 6.23 -2.12
N ILE A 61 9.00 5.73 -1.47
CA ILE A 61 8.90 5.22 -0.09
C ILE A 61 8.56 6.33 0.89
N LYS A 62 9.20 7.50 0.77
CA LYS A 62 8.93 8.65 1.62
C LYS A 62 7.47 9.10 1.50
N ASP A 63 6.93 9.11 0.30
CA ASP A 63 5.52 9.45 0.06
C ASP A 63 4.58 8.42 0.68
N SER A 64 4.91 7.13 0.54
CA SER A 64 4.16 6.04 1.17
C SER A 64 4.14 6.16 2.71
N PHE A 65 5.26 6.50 3.34
CA PHE A 65 5.33 6.77 4.78
C PHE A 65 4.53 8.00 5.20
N SER A 66 4.51 9.04 4.37
CA SER A 66 3.73 10.26 4.64
C SER A 66 2.23 9.94 4.62
N ARG A 67 1.76 9.22 3.59
CA ARG A 67 0.38 8.75 3.48
C ARG A 67 -0.01 7.83 4.65
N LEU A 68 0.88 6.91 5.03
CA LEU A 68 0.63 6.01 6.16
C LEU A 68 0.48 6.79 7.47
N ARG A 69 1.36 7.76 7.74
CA ARG A 69 1.27 8.63 8.92
C ARG A 69 -0.08 9.35 8.96
N ASP A 70 -0.52 9.91 7.84
CA ASP A 70 -1.75 10.70 7.76
C ASP A 70 -3.00 9.84 8.02
N CYS A 71 -2.95 8.54 7.73
CA CYS A 71 -4.02 7.58 8.03
C CYS A 71 -4.08 7.14 9.51
N VAL A 72 -3.07 7.47 10.33
CA VAL A 72 -2.98 7.05 11.74
C VAL A 72 -3.25 8.25 12.65
N PRO A 73 -4.45 8.35 13.26
CA PRO A 73 -4.86 9.56 14.00
C PRO A 73 -3.92 9.96 15.14
N THR A 74 -3.29 8.98 15.80
CA THR A 74 -2.35 9.22 16.89
C THR A 74 -1.06 9.93 16.46
N LEU A 75 -0.78 10.00 15.15
CA LEU A 75 0.40 10.64 14.58
C LEU A 75 0.11 12.01 13.94
N GLN A 76 -1.16 12.39 13.74
CA GLN A 76 -1.54 13.61 13.01
C GLN A 76 -1.11 14.92 13.71
N GLY A 77 -0.85 14.88 15.03
CA GLY A 77 -0.36 16.02 15.80
C GLY A 77 1.17 16.08 15.95
N GLU A 78 1.90 15.07 15.47
CA GLU A 78 3.32 14.93 15.72
C GLU A 78 4.14 15.50 14.55
N LYS A 79 4.81 16.64 14.78
CA LYS A 79 5.55 17.37 13.74
C LYS A 79 6.62 16.52 13.05
N VAL A 80 7.21 15.55 13.76
CA VAL A 80 8.22 14.63 13.23
C VAL A 80 8.02 13.23 13.84
N ALA A 81 7.49 12.30 13.07
CA ALA A 81 7.41 10.88 13.45
C ALA A 81 8.46 10.06 12.70
N SER A 82 9.24 9.25 13.43
CA SER A 82 10.25 8.37 12.80
C SER A 82 9.59 7.22 12.01
N ARG A 83 10.27 6.65 11.00
CA ARG A 83 9.75 5.51 10.23
C ARG A 83 9.34 4.33 11.13
N THR A 84 10.17 4.00 12.11
CA THR A 84 9.87 2.92 13.08
C THR A 84 8.64 3.24 13.91
N GLN A 85 8.48 4.48 14.34
CA GLN A 85 7.31 4.92 15.10
C GLN A 85 6.03 4.89 14.27
N ILE A 86 6.10 5.32 13.00
CA ILE A 86 4.97 5.23 12.06
C ILE A 86 4.52 3.77 11.93
N LEU A 87 5.44 2.83 11.72
CA LEU A 87 5.10 1.41 11.61
C LEU A 87 4.48 0.86 12.91
N LYS A 88 5.09 1.17 14.07
CA LYS A 88 4.57 0.72 15.38
C LYS A 88 3.14 1.25 15.63
N LYS A 89 2.93 2.54 15.44
CA LYS A 89 1.61 3.18 15.63
C LYS A 89 0.58 2.71 14.61
N ALA A 90 0.97 2.43 13.37
CA ALA A 90 0.08 1.84 12.39
C ALA A 90 -0.40 0.44 12.82
N VAL A 91 0.51 -0.42 13.31
CA VAL A 91 0.14 -1.75 13.81
C VAL A 91 -0.78 -1.64 15.03
N GLU A 92 -0.44 -0.79 16.00
CA GLU A 92 -1.29 -0.51 17.17
C GLU A 92 -2.69 -0.05 16.76
N TYR A 93 -2.77 0.86 15.78
CA TYR A 93 -4.04 1.40 15.30
C TYR A 93 -4.89 0.36 14.57
N ILE A 94 -4.29 -0.50 13.73
CA ILE A 94 -5.01 -1.62 13.09
C ILE A 94 -5.59 -2.56 14.14
N GLN A 95 -4.81 -2.92 15.16
CA GLN A 95 -5.28 -3.79 16.25
C GLN A 95 -6.41 -3.14 17.05
N PHE A 96 -6.29 -1.84 17.34
CA PHE A 96 -7.33 -1.07 17.99
C PHE A 96 -8.63 -1.05 17.18
N MET A 97 -8.55 -0.74 15.88
CA MET A 97 -9.71 -0.69 14.99
C MET A 97 -10.38 -2.05 14.85
N ARG A 98 -9.62 -3.16 14.81
CA ARG A 98 -10.19 -4.51 14.82
C ARG A 98 -11.02 -4.79 16.08
N ARG A 99 -10.50 -4.46 17.26
CA ARG A 99 -11.25 -4.60 18.53
C ARG A 99 -12.48 -3.71 18.56
N LYS A 100 -12.35 -2.47 18.10
CA LYS A 100 -13.44 -1.50 18.05
C LYS A 100 -14.57 -1.96 17.12
N ASN A 101 -14.24 -2.44 15.92
CA ASN A 101 -15.24 -3.00 15.00
C ASN A 101 -15.92 -4.22 15.60
N SER A 102 -15.18 -5.14 16.21
CA SER A 102 -15.79 -6.31 16.88
C SER A 102 -16.73 -5.93 18.02
N SER A 103 -16.45 -4.86 18.76
CA SER A 103 -17.37 -4.33 19.78
C SER A 103 -18.63 -3.76 19.14
N HIS A 104 -18.48 -2.98 18.07
CA HIS A 104 -19.62 -2.44 17.34
C HIS A 104 -20.48 -3.52 16.71
N ASP A 105 -19.89 -4.58 16.18
CA ASP A 105 -20.64 -5.73 15.67
C ASP A 105 -21.44 -6.43 16.79
N GLN A 106 -20.89 -6.53 17.99
CA GLN A 106 -21.62 -7.03 19.16
C GLN A 106 -22.78 -6.11 19.53
N ASP A 107 -22.55 -4.80 19.63
CA ASP A 107 -23.58 -3.81 19.91
C ASP A 107 -24.72 -3.88 18.88
N ILE A 108 -24.39 -4.02 17.60
CA ILE A 108 -25.37 -4.16 16.51
C ILE A 108 -26.21 -5.43 16.70
N ASN A 109 -25.58 -6.57 16.99
CA ASN A 109 -26.30 -7.83 17.19
C ASN A 109 -27.22 -7.79 18.42
N ASP A 110 -26.77 -7.15 19.51
CA ASP A 110 -27.58 -6.98 20.71
C ASP A 110 -28.80 -6.08 20.44
N LEU A 111 -28.61 -4.99 19.68
CA LEU A 111 -29.71 -4.11 19.27
C LEU A 111 -30.70 -4.81 18.35
N ILE A 112 -30.23 -5.63 17.39
CA ILE A 112 -31.09 -6.45 16.54
C ILE A 112 -31.96 -7.37 17.40
N ARG A 113 -31.34 -8.09 18.35
CA ARG A 113 -32.06 -8.99 19.25
C ARG A 113 -33.10 -8.25 20.10
N GLN A 114 -32.78 -7.05 20.58
CA GLN A 114 -33.73 -6.23 21.33
C GLN A 114 -34.90 -5.79 20.46
N ASN A 115 -34.65 -5.36 19.22
CA ASN A 115 -35.71 -4.99 18.28
C ASN A 115 -36.63 -6.18 17.99
N ASP A 116 -36.08 -7.36 17.70
CA ASP A 116 -36.87 -8.57 17.44
C ASP A 116 -37.81 -8.92 18.60
N LEU A 117 -37.31 -8.79 19.84
CA LEU A 117 -38.11 -9.02 21.05
C LEU A 117 -39.25 -8.00 21.19
N LEU A 118 -38.95 -6.72 20.95
CA LEU A 118 -39.95 -5.65 21.01
C LEU A 118 -41.01 -5.81 19.91
N GLU A 119 -40.61 -6.14 18.69
CA GLU A 119 -41.52 -6.41 17.58
C GLU A 119 -42.44 -7.61 17.90
N SER A 120 -41.89 -8.69 18.47
CA SER A 120 -42.69 -9.83 18.92
C SER A 120 -43.74 -9.45 19.98
N GLN A 121 -43.36 -8.60 20.94
CA GLN A 121 -44.28 -8.10 21.97
C GLN A 121 -45.41 -7.24 21.35
N ILE A 122 -45.07 -6.36 20.41
CA ILE A 122 -46.04 -5.53 19.69
C ILE A 122 -47.05 -6.42 18.95
N VAL A 123 -46.58 -7.43 18.22
CA VAL A 123 -47.44 -8.37 17.49
C VAL A 123 -48.34 -9.16 18.44
N HIS A 124 -47.80 -9.65 19.55
CA HIS A 124 -48.58 -10.40 20.54
C HIS A 124 -49.70 -9.53 21.14
N LEU A 125 -49.38 -8.30 21.56
CA LEU A 125 -50.36 -7.37 22.11
C LEU A 125 -51.43 -6.97 21.08
N ALA A 126 -51.03 -6.69 19.84
CA ALA A 126 -51.96 -6.36 18.76
C ALA A 126 -52.91 -7.53 18.45
N THR A 127 -52.38 -8.75 18.43
CA THR A 127 -53.16 -9.98 18.22
C THR A 127 -54.13 -10.20 19.37
N PHE A 128 -53.68 -10.05 20.62
CA PHE A 128 -54.53 -10.17 21.80
C PHE A 128 -55.69 -9.18 21.77
N LEU A 129 -55.42 -7.92 21.45
CA LEU A 129 -56.47 -6.89 21.31
C LEU A 129 -57.48 -7.22 20.21
N HIS A 130 -57.02 -7.72 19.05
CA HIS A 130 -57.91 -8.12 17.95
C HIS A 130 -58.86 -9.26 18.33
N PHE A 131 -58.44 -10.19 19.19
CA PHE A 131 -59.31 -11.28 19.65
C PHE A 131 -60.22 -10.89 20.84
N CYS A 132 -59.91 -9.81 21.55
CA CYS A 132 -60.63 -9.40 22.76
C CYS A 132 -61.68 -8.30 22.53
N CYS A 133 -61.61 -7.56 21.41
CA CYS A 133 -62.55 -6.53 20.99
C CYS A 133 -63.38 -6.98 19.78
#